data_AF-L9W1Z1-F1
#
_entry.id   AF-L9W1Z1-F1
#
_cell.length_a   1.000
_cell.length_b   1.000
_cell.length_c   1.000
_cell.angle_alpha   90.00
_cell.angle_beta   90.00
_cell.angle_gamma   90.00
#
_symmetry.space_group_name_H-M   'P 1'
#
loop_
_entity.id
_entity.type
_entity.pdbx_description
1 polymer ?
#
loop_
_entity_poly.entity_id
_entity_poly.type
_entity_poly.pdbx_seq_one_letter_code
_entity_poly.pdbx_strand_id
1 'polypeptide(L)'
;MTANPHSTSRRKLLAASGSIALIGAAGCLGDDDDGESGDDDNGEEEPMESTVTLLVEGVGGHDHDDDHNDDDGGHDDDGHNDDDDGHNDGHDDDDGHNDDDGHDGDDGHDDGHDHGLSDQDIEHACGHMEFDGGDDFTAGSSEDDAPTISETHQPFAVTIEGDDGYVVFEVDDHDHDDDTFAFFSDVAGSIEVTDGHVEYETADVDGCDEIEEYAIVELHDGRAVLRLTGE
;
A
#
# COMPACT_ATOMS: atom_id res chain seq x y z
N MET A 1 -6.60 -31.31 -12.38
CA MET A 1 -7.72 -30.58 -13.01
C MET A 1 -8.89 -30.62 -12.04
N THR A 2 -8.87 -29.73 -11.07
CA THR A 2 -9.92 -29.51 -10.07
C THR A 2 -10.24 -28.03 -10.13
N ALA A 3 -11.48 -27.71 -10.45
CA ALA A 3 -11.96 -26.37 -10.73
C ALA A 3 -12.43 -25.65 -9.44
N ASN A 4 -12.18 -24.34 -9.45
CA ASN A 4 -12.78 -23.18 -8.75
C ASN A 4 -13.34 -23.34 -7.32
N PRO A 5 -12.94 -22.42 -6.42
CA PRO A 5 -13.86 -21.75 -5.53
C PRO A 5 -14.37 -20.43 -6.15
N HIS A 6 -15.48 -19.95 -5.59
CA HIS A 6 -16.23 -18.81 -6.07
C HIS A 6 -15.61 -17.49 -5.59
N SER A 7 -15.14 -16.63 -6.51
CA SER A 7 -14.99 -15.20 -6.22
C SER A 7 -16.38 -14.64 -5.94
N THR A 8 -16.60 -14.20 -4.71
CA THR A 8 -17.88 -13.69 -4.23
C THR A 8 -17.80 -12.17 -4.28
N SER A 9 -17.86 -11.59 -5.49
CA SER A 9 -17.89 -10.13 -5.69
C SER A 9 -19.00 -9.51 -4.84
N ARG A 10 -18.61 -8.84 -3.76
CA ARG A 10 -19.51 -8.07 -2.90
C ARG A 10 -19.42 -6.61 -3.33
N ARG A 11 -20.42 -6.15 -4.08
CA ARG A 11 -20.61 -4.72 -4.36
C ARG A 11 -20.77 -3.96 -3.04
N LYS A 12 -19.73 -3.24 -2.61
CA LYS A 12 -19.81 -2.19 -1.60
C LYS A 12 -20.59 -1.02 -2.22
N LEU A 13 -21.76 -0.71 -1.66
CA LEU A 13 -22.56 0.45 -2.06
C LEU A 13 -21.97 1.69 -1.39
N LEU A 14 -21.11 2.42 -2.10
CA LEU A 14 -20.64 3.74 -1.67
C LEU A 14 -21.79 4.75 -1.76
N ALA A 15 -22.15 5.34 -0.63
CA ALA A 15 -23.16 6.39 -0.54
C ALA A 15 -22.53 7.74 -0.93
N ALA A 16 -22.42 8.01 -2.23
CA ALA A 16 -21.96 9.29 -2.75
C ALA A 16 -22.90 10.43 -2.30
N SER A 17 -22.37 11.32 -1.47
CA SER A 17 -23.08 12.48 -0.92
C SER A 17 -22.71 13.75 -1.70
N GLY A 18 -23.13 13.82 -2.97
CA GLY A 18 -22.85 14.98 -3.84
C GLY A 18 -23.58 16.25 -3.39
N SER A 19 -22.83 17.31 -3.09
CA SER A 19 -23.34 18.67 -2.85
C SER A 19 -23.12 19.54 -4.08
N ILE A 20 -24.13 19.63 -4.95
CA ILE A 20 -24.07 20.42 -6.18
C ILE A 20 -24.33 21.91 -5.87
N ALA A 21 -23.32 22.76 -6.06
CA ALA A 21 -23.44 24.22 -5.99
C ALA A 21 -23.73 24.81 -7.37
N LEU A 22 -25.02 24.98 -7.70
CA LEU A 22 -25.49 25.63 -8.92
C LEU A 22 -25.36 27.17 -8.83
N ILE A 23 -24.42 27.76 -9.59
CA ILE A 23 -24.34 29.21 -9.81
C ILE A 23 -24.92 29.54 -11.19
N GLY A 24 -26.18 29.95 -11.21
CA GLY A 24 -26.85 30.49 -12.39
C GLY A 24 -26.55 31.98 -12.58
N ALA A 25 -26.07 32.36 -13.77
CA ALA A 25 -26.03 33.75 -14.22
C ALA A 25 -26.89 33.90 -15.49
N ALA A 26 -28.02 34.60 -15.34
CA ALA A 26 -28.99 34.88 -16.39
C ALA A 26 -28.63 36.15 -17.19
N GLY A 27 -28.90 36.13 -18.50
CA GLY A 27 -28.85 37.31 -19.37
C GLY A 27 -29.59 37.08 -20.69
N CYS A 28 -30.90 37.39 -20.73
CA CYS A 28 -31.74 37.43 -21.93
C CYS A 28 -31.39 38.60 -22.86
N LEU A 29 -31.62 38.46 -24.18
CA LEU A 29 -32.75 39.07 -24.95
C LEU A 29 -32.47 39.10 -26.47
N GLY A 30 -33.30 38.45 -27.32
CA GLY A 30 -33.32 38.75 -28.77
C GLY A 30 -33.99 37.73 -29.70
N ASP A 31 -35.18 38.11 -30.20
CA ASP A 31 -35.88 37.81 -31.48
C ASP A 31 -36.22 36.37 -31.95
N ASP A 32 -37.48 36.27 -32.39
CA ASP A 32 -38.27 35.13 -32.88
C ASP A 32 -37.76 34.50 -34.20
N ASP A 33 -37.70 33.15 -34.27
CA ASP A 33 -37.75 32.39 -35.53
C ASP A 33 -38.42 31.01 -35.30
N ASP A 34 -39.47 30.76 -36.07
CA ASP A 34 -40.34 29.59 -35.99
C ASP A 34 -39.72 28.40 -36.77
N GLY A 35 -38.92 27.56 -36.10
CA GLY A 35 -38.31 26.40 -36.76
C GLY A 35 -38.03 25.25 -35.79
N GLU A 36 -38.86 24.21 -35.88
CA GLU A 36 -38.66 22.84 -35.37
C GLU A 36 -37.80 22.70 -34.11
N SER A 37 -38.47 22.61 -32.96
CA SER A 37 -37.92 22.10 -31.70
C SER A 37 -37.52 20.63 -31.87
N GLY A 38 -36.34 20.40 -32.43
CA GLY A 38 -35.57 19.20 -32.16
C GLY A 38 -35.07 19.33 -30.74
N ASP A 39 -35.62 18.52 -29.83
CA ASP A 39 -35.05 18.28 -28.51
C ASP A 39 -33.68 17.61 -28.73
N ASP A 40 -32.66 18.42 -29.02
CA ASP A 40 -31.27 18.01 -28.92
C ASP A 40 -30.98 17.90 -27.41
N ASP A 41 -31.40 16.77 -26.85
CA ASP A 41 -30.89 16.17 -25.62
C ASP A 41 -29.37 16.00 -25.80
N ASN A 42 -28.63 17.10 -25.72
CA ASN A 42 -27.22 17.10 -25.37
C ASN A 42 -27.17 16.73 -23.89
N GLY A 43 -27.44 15.44 -23.62
CA GLY A 43 -27.15 14.84 -22.34
C GLY A 43 -25.65 15.00 -22.14
N GLU A 44 -25.29 15.99 -21.34
CA GLU A 44 -23.96 16.08 -20.75
C GLU A 44 -23.82 14.79 -19.95
N GLU A 45 -23.10 13.82 -20.51
CA GLU A 45 -22.75 12.60 -19.80
C GLU A 45 -21.90 13.06 -18.61
N GLU A 46 -22.47 12.98 -17.41
CA GLU A 46 -21.73 13.29 -16.19
C GLU A 46 -20.47 12.40 -16.19
N PRO A 47 -19.29 12.97 -15.96
CA PRO A 47 -18.06 12.19 -15.95
C PRO A 47 -18.22 11.05 -14.95
N MET A 48 -17.87 9.84 -15.37
CA MET A 48 -17.84 8.70 -14.46
C MET A 48 -16.67 8.92 -13.51
N GLU A 49 -16.97 9.02 -12.22
CA GLU A 49 -15.96 9.08 -11.17
C GLU A 49 -15.85 7.70 -10.53
N SER A 50 -14.63 7.18 -10.47
CA SER A 50 -14.28 5.94 -9.78
C SER A 50 -13.26 6.24 -8.69
N THR A 51 -13.19 5.39 -7.67
CA THR A 51 -12.17 5.52 -6.60
C THR A 51 -11.45 4.19 -6.45
N VAL A 52 -10.12 4.25 -6.37
CA VAL A 52 -9.22 3.12 -6.10
C VAL A 52 -8.38 3.45 -4.88
N THR A 53 -8.15 2.48 -4.01
CA THR A 53 -7.22 2.61 -2.88
C THR A 53 -5.84 2.13 -3.32
N LEU A 54 -4.83 2.99 -3.25
CA LEU A 54 -3.45 2.69 -3.61
C LEU A 54 -2.56 2.71 -2.37
N LEU A 55 -1.74 1.69 -2.15
CA LEU A 55 -0.72 1.66 -1.10
C LEU A 55 0.66 1.41 -1.73
N VAL A 56 1.70 2.06 -1.22
CA VAL A 56 3.09 1.88 -1.67
C VAL A 56 3.95 1.42 -0.50
N GLU A 57 4.62 0.27 -0.65
CA GLU A 57 5.55 -0.30 0.33
C GLU A 57 6.94 -0.43 -0.29
N GLY A 58 8.00 -0.24 0.48
CA GLY A 58 9.35 -0.57 0.03
C GLY A 58 9.55 -2.08 0.02
N VAL A 59 10.18 -2.64 -1.03
CA VAL A 59 10.57 -4.06 -1.06
C VAL A 59 12.09 -4.15 -0.98
N GLY A 60 12.63 -4.72 0.10
CA GLY A 60 14.09 -4.83 0.25
C GLY A 60 14.66 -4.70 1.66
N GLY A 61 13.86 -4.34 2.66
CA GLY A 61 14.37 -3.98 3.99
C GLY A 61 14.48 -5.07 5.05
N HIS A 62 14.32 -6.37 4.73
CA HIS A 62 14.59 -7.44 5.71
C HIS A 62 16.09 -7.74 5.83
N ASP A 63 16.94 -6.71 5.78
CA ASP A 63 18.13 -6.75 6.59
C ASP A 63 17.63 -6.70 8.03
N HIS A 64 17.42 -7.90 8.56
CA HIS A 64 17.60 -8.15 9.97
C HIS A 64 18.99 -7.64 10.34
N ASP A 65 19.12 -6.34 10.56
CA ASP A 65 19.93 -5.80 11.62
C ASP A 65 19.27 -6.30 12.93
N ASP A 66 19.35 -7.62 13.11
CA ASP A 66 19.63 -8.27 14.37
C ASP A 66 20.99 -7.72 14.86
N ASP A 67 21.08 -6.39 15.05
CA ASP A 67 21.89 -5.77 16.07
C ASP A 67 21.30 -6.26 17.39
N HIS A 68 21.54 -7.55 17.66
CA HIS A 68 21.78 -8.14 18.96
C HIS A 68 23.04 -7.51 19.58
N ASN A 69 23.09 -6.18 19.58
CA ASN A 69 24.04 -5.35 20.28
C ASN A 69 23.23 -4.41 21.17
N ASP A 70 22.76 -4.98 22.28
CA ASP A 70 22.89 -4.35 23.59
C ASP A 70 22.68 -5.45 24.66
N ASP A 71 23.66 -6.36 24.70
CA ASP A 71 24.26 -6.71 25.99
C ASP A 71 24.77 -5.41 26.65
N ASP A 72 24.85 -5.39 27.98
CA ASP A 72 25.40 -4.30 28.82
C ASP A 72 24.44 -3.17 29.26
N GLY A 73 23.23 -3.54 29.68
CA GLY A 73 22.52 -2.82 30.73
C GLY A 73 23.27 -2.88 32.07
N GLY A 74 24.40 -2.18 32.17
CA GLY A 74 25.13 -1.91 33.40
C GLY A 74 24.23 -1.24 34.43
N HIS A 75 23.80 -2.02 35.42
CA HIS A 75 23.17 -1.50 36.63
C HIS A 75 24.24 -0.88 37.54
N ASP A 76 24.62 0.37 37.23
CA ASP A 76 25.32 1.24 38.16
C ASP A 76 24.32 1.86 39.17
N ASP A 77 24.51 1.47 40.43
CA ASP A 77 24.44 2.30 41.64
C ASP A 77 23.15 3.08 41.94
N ASP A 78 22.15 2.40 42.50
CA ASP A 78 21.28 3.02 43.51
C ASP A 78 21.55 2.39 44.89
N GLY A 79 22.42 3.09 45.64
CA GLY A 79 22.71 2.79 47.03
C GLY A 79 21.44 2.84 47.89
N HIS A 80 21.01 1.67 48.34
CA HIS A 80 20.16 1.55 49.52
C HIS A 80 20.99 1.03 50.69
N ASN A 81 21.23 1.96 51.62
CA ASN A 81 21.83 1.75 52.92
C ASN A 81 21.17 0.58 53.67
N ASP A 82 22.04 -0.22 54.28
CA ASP A 82 21.95 -0.76 55.64
C ASP A 82 20.54 -0.94 56.22
N ASP A 83 20.06 -2.18 56.20
CA ASP A 83 19.51 -2.77 57.42
C ASP A 83 19.73 -4.29 57.39
N ASP A 84 20.58 -4.72 58.34
CA ASP A 84 20.70 -6.08 58.86
C ASP A 84 19.38 -6.85 58.80
N ASP A 85 19.39 -8.03 58.18
CA ASP A 85 18.86 -9.24 58.81
C ASP A 85 19.38 -10.47 58.06
N GLY A 86 20.37 -11.12 58.67
CA GLY A 86 21.05 -12.26 58.12
C GLY A 86 20.12 -13.45 57.88
N HIS A 87 20.17 -13.97 56.66
CA HIS A 87 19.83 -15.36 56.39
C HIS A 87 20.92 -16.00 55.53
N ASN A 88 21.72 -16.82 56.22
CA ASN A 88 22.66 -17.77 55.65
C ASN A 88 21.92 -19.09 55.48
N ASP A 89 21.44 -19.37 54.28
CA ASP A 89 21.06 -20.69 53.77
C ASP A 89 21.29 -20.61 52.24
N GLY A 90 22.44 -20.96 51.69
CA GLY A 90 22.85 -22.36 51.59
C GLY A 90 22.09 -23.03 50.45
N HIS A 91 22.30 -22.58 49.21
CA HIS A 91 21.85 -23.29 48.01
C HIS A 91 22.96 -23.26 46.95
N ASP A 92 23.75 -24.33 46.97
CA ASP A 92 24.52 -24.80 45.83
C ASP A 92 23.49 -25.39 44.84
N ASP A 93 23.18 -24.65 43.78
CA ASP A 93 22.46 -25.21 42.64
C ASP A 93 23.36 -25.07 41.40
N ASP A 94 23.78 -26.24 40.92
CA ASP A 94 24.55 -26.50 39.71
C ASP A 94 23.80 -25.97 38.47
N ASP A 95 24.18 -24.79 37.97
CA ASP A 95 23.79 -24.33 36.64
C ASP A 95 24.73 -24.92 35.58
N GLY A 96 24.56 -26.22 35.35
CA GLY A 96 25.06 -26.91 34.17
C GLY A 96 24.25 -26.52 32.94
N HIS A 97 24.58 -25.39 32.33
CA HIS A 97 24.13 -25.08 30.97
C HIS A 97 24.97 -25.90 30.00
N ASN A 98 24.36 -26.94 29.45
CA ASN A 98 24.90 -27.69 28.31
C ASN A 98 24.91 -26.76 27.10
N ASP A 99 26.11 -26.36 26.69
CA ASP A 99 26.43 -25.94 25.34
C ASP A 99 26.22 -27.14 24.38
N ASP A 100 24.96 -27.43 24.04
CA ASP A 100 24.60 -28.34 22.95
C ASP A 100 24.41 -27.47 21.69
N ASP A 101 25.55 -26.99 21.17
CA ASP A 101 25.72 -26.35 19.86
C ASP A 101 25.44 -27.37 18.74
N GLY A 102 24.17 -27.73 18.57
CA GLY A 102 23.73 -28.83 17.73
C GLY A 102 22.54 -28.49 16.85
N HIS A 103 22.54 -27.31 16.22
CA HIS A 103 21.64 -27.01 15.11
C HIS A 103 22.39 -27.11 13.78
N ASP A 104 22.89 -28.31 13.47
CA ASP A 104 23.08 -28.77 12.08
C ASP A 104 21.68 -29.10 11.49
N GLY A 105 20.81 -28.09 11.47
CA GLY A 105 19.57 -28.10 10.72
C GLY A 105 19.95 -27.81 9.28
N ASP A 106 20.07 -28.88 8.50
CA ASP A 106 20.07 -28.87 7.03
C ASP A 106 18.71 -28.31 6.57
N ASP A 107 18.48 -27.01 6.80
CA ASP A 107 17.34 -26.26 6.32
C ASP A 107 17.61 -25.94 4.85
N GLY A 108 17.56 -27.00 4.05
CA GLY A 108 17.29 -26.93 2.63
C GLY A 108 15.91 -26.34 2.44
N HIS A 109 15.79 -25.04 2.63
CA HIS A 109 14.77 -24.24 2.00
C HIS A 109 15.07 -24.38 0.52
N ASP A 110 14.29 -25.22 -0.16
CA ASP A 110 14.17 -25.17 -1.60
C ASP A 110 13.73 -23.75 -1.92
N ASP A 111 14.73 -22.92 -2.23
CA ASP A 111 14.69 -21.55 -2.74
C ASP A 111 14.00 -21.51 -4.11
N GLY A 112 12.80 -22.07 -4.18
CA GLY A 112 11.82 -21.72 -5.18
C GLY A 112 11.38 -20.30 -4.88
N HIS A 113 12.27 -19.35 -5.12
CA HIS A 113 12.00 -17.92 -5.07
C HIS A 113 10.89 -17.64 -6.08
N ASP A 114 9.65 -17.74 -5.63
CA ASP A 114 8.57 -17.02 -6.27
C ASP A 114 9.00 -15.56 -6.23
N HIS A 115 9.07 -14.91 -7.39
CA HIS A 115 9.58 -13.55 -7.54
C HIS A 115 8.65 -12.50 -6.91
N GLY A 116 7.68 -12.93 -6.10
CA GLY A 116 6.71 -12.09 -5.39
C GLY A 116 7.10 -11.85 -3.94
N LEU A 117 6.18 -11.19 -3.24
CA LEU A 117 6.30 -10.86 -1.83
C LEU A 117 6.13 -12.10 -0.93
N SER A 118 6.71 -12.06 0.27
CA SER A 118 6.44 -13.08 1.26
C SER A 118 5.02 -12.93 1.83
N ASP A 119 4.45 -14.03 2.36
CA ASP A 119 3.15 -13.98 3.04
C ASP A 119 3.13 -12.93 4.18
N GLN A 120 4.27 -12.72 4.84
CA GLN A 120 4.42 -11.74 5.91
C GLN A 120 4.37 -10.30 5.40
N ASP A 121 4.97 -10.02 4.24
CA ASP A 121 4.91 -8.69 3.62
C ASP A 121 3.49 -8.38 3.15
N ILE A 122 2.79 -9.38 2.60
CA ILE A 122 1.37 -9.25 2.21
C ILE A 122 0.50 -9.01 3.46
N GLU A 123 0.70 -9.76 4.55
CA GLU A 123 -0.03 -9.55 5.81
C GLU A 123 0.23 -8.15 6.38
N HIS A 124 1.45 -7.64 6.27
CA HIS A 124 1.80 -6.28 6.69
C HIS A 124 1.05 -5.23 5.87
N ALA A 125 1.15 -5.28 4.53
CA ALA A 125 0.45 -4.36 3.64
C ALA A 125 -1.08 -4.41 3.85
N CYS A 126 -1.62 -5.60 4.12
CA CYS A 126 -3.03 -5.79 4.44
C CYS A 126 -3.44 -5.01 5.70
N GLY A 127 -2.57 -5.00 6.72
CA GLY A 127 -2.78 -4.22 7.95
C GLY A 127 -2.94 -2.72 7.67
N HIS A 128 -2.13 -2.17 6.77
CA HIS A 128 -2.26 -0.76 6.35
C HIS A 128 -3.60 -0.50 5.63
N MET A 129 -3.99 -1.38 4.70
CA MET A 129 -5.23 -1.23 3.94
C MET A 129 -6.50 -1.34 4.81
N GLU A 130 -6.52 -2.20 5.85
CA GLU A 130 -7.70 -2.37 6.72
C GLU A 130 -7.83 -1.25 7.76
N PHE A 131 -6.72 -0.85 8.39
CA PHE A 131 -6.76 -0.07 9.62
C PHE A 131 -6.40 1.40 9.46
N ASP A 132 -5.62 1.75 8.42
CA ASP A 132 -5.16 3.12 8.27
C ASP A 132 -6.17 3.97 7.51
N GLY A 133 -6.26 5.24 7.94
CA GLY A 133 -7.07 6.23 7.26
C GLY A 133 -6.29 6.76 6.07
N GLY A 134 -6.75 6.44 4.86
CA GLY A 134 -6.08 6.91 3.66
C GLY A 134 -6.29 8.39 3.36
N ASP A 135 -5.29 9.01 2.74
CA ASP A 135 -5.38 10.38 2.24
C ASP A 135 -6.07 10.41 0.88
N ASP A 136 -6.96 11.40 0.66
CA ASP A 136 -7.67 11.55 -0.60
C ASP A 136 -6.92 12.45 -1.59
N PHE A 137 -6.87 12.03 -2.86
CA PHE A 137 -6.45 12.88 -3.96
C PHE A 137 -7.09 12.48 -5.28
N THR A 138 -7.01 13.35 -6.29
CA THR A 138 -7.52 13.11 -7.64
C THR A 138 -6.35 12.79 -8.58
N ALA A 139 -6.45 11.69 -9.33
CA ALA A 139 -5.47 11.32 -10.34
C ALA A 139 -5.43 12.36 -11.48
N GLY A 140 -4.27 12.56 -12.08
CA GLY A 140 -4.15 13.43 -13.24
C GLY A 140 -4.75 12.78 -14.47
N SER A 141 -5.22 13.57 -15.42
CA SER A 141 -5.73 13.06 -16.70
C SER A 141 -4.62 12.63 -17.68
N SER A 142 -3.36 12.86 -17.32
CA SER A 142 -2.17 12.49 -18.09
C SER A 142 -0.92 12.49 -17.19
N GLU A 143 0.18 11.90 -17.66
CA GLU A 143 1.46 11.86 -16.93
C GLU A 143 2.01 13.25 -16.57
N ASP A 144 1.77 14.27 -17.41
CA ASP A 144 2.22 15.65 -17.19
C ASP A 144 1.40 16.40 -16.11
N ASP A 145 0.19 15.91 -15.81
CA ASP A 145 -0.77 16.50 -14.88
C ASP A 145 -0.96 15.64 -13.61
N ALA A 146 -0.28 14.49 -13.56
CA ALA A 146 -0.36 13.54 -12.47
C ALA A 146 0.17 14.14 -11.15
N PRO A 147 -0.54 13.94 -10.02
CA PRO A 147 0.02 14.28 -8.72
C PRO A 147 1.22 13.38 -8.40
N THR A 148 2.20 13.96 -7.71
CA THR A 148 3.35 13.23 -7.16
C THR A 148 3.08 12.84 -5.71
N ILE A 149 3.29 11.57 -5.39
CA ILE A 149 3.35 11.03 -4.03
C ILE A 149 4.76 10.50 -3.74
N SER A 150 5.16 10.53 -2.47
CA SER A 150 6.47 10.05 -2.01
C SER A 150 6.39 9.32 -0.67
N GLU A 151 5.21 9.28 -0.04
CA GLU A 151 5.01 8.59 1.23
C GLU A 151 4.74 7.11 0.96
N THR A 152 5.37 6.26 1.75
CA THR A 152 5.14 4.81 1.80
C THR A 152 4.35 4.45 3.06
N HIS A 153 3.80 3.24 3.14
CA HIS A 153 3.03 2.76 4.30
C HIS A 153 1.77 3.55 4.62
N GLN A 154 1.28 4.35 3.66
CA GLN A 154 0.06 5.14 3.77
C GLN A 154 -0.86 4.78 2.60
N PRO A 155 -2.09 4.31 2.85
CA PRO A 155 -3.06 4.11 1.78
C PRO A 155 -3.56 5.46 1.26
N PHE A 156 -3.90 5.50 -0.02
CA PHE A 156 -4.43 6.68 -0.70
C PHE A 156 -5.74 6.37 -1.41
N ALA A 157 -6.79 7.14 -1.14
CA ALA A 157 -8.05 7.05 -1.86
C ALA A 157 -7.98 7.92 -3.13
N VAL A 158 -7.62 7.29 -4.25
CA VAL A 158 -7.40 7.97 -5.53
C VAL A 158 -8.69 8.06 -6.32
N THR A 159 -9.17 9.28 -6.56
CA THR A 159 -10.32 9.56 -7.43
C THR A 159 -9.87 9.66 -8.88
N ILE A 160 -10.50 8.88 -9.76
CA ILE A 160 -10.26 8.86 -11.20
C ILE A 160 -11.46 9.53 -11.90
N GLU A 161 -11.18 10.58 -12.67
CA GLU A 161 -12.19 11.25 -13.50
C GLU A 161 -12.14 10.70 -14.93
N GLY A 162 -13.13 9.87 -15.30
CA GLY A 162 -13.18 9.22 -16.61
C GLY A 162 -12.81 7.74 -16.53
N ASP A 163 -12.17 7.23 -17.59
CA ASP A 163 -11.81 5.81 -17.70
C ASP A 163 -10.48 5.47 -17.00
N ASP A 164 -9.51 6.39 -17.03
CA ASP A 164 -8.16 6.22 -16.48
C ASP A 164 -7.62 7.51 -15.84
N GLY A 165 -6.70 7.35 -14.88
CA GLY A 165 -6.00 8.44 -14.22
C GLY A 165 -4.53 8.11 -13.99
N TYR A 166 -3.68 9.12 -13.80
CA TYR A 166 -2.23 8.96 -13.66
C TYR A 166 -1.75 9.45 -12.30
N VAL A 167 -0.77 8.75 -11.73
CA VAL A 167 -0.09 9.10 -10.47
C VAL A 167 1.42 8.92 -10.66
N VAL A 168 2.20 9.82 -10.10
CA VAL A 168 3.67 9.74 -10.08
C VAL A 168 4.10 9.35 -8.67
N PHE A 169 4.96 8.34 -8.55
CA PHE A 169 5.67 8.05 -7.30
C PHE A 169 7.13 8.45 -7.47
N GLU A 170 7.66 9.24 -6.54
CA GLU A 170 9.05 9.68 -6.53
C GLU A 170 9.65 9.51 -5.14
N VAL A 171 10.88 9.03 -5.06
CA VAL A 171 11.66 8.97 -3.82
C VAL A 171 12.83 9.96 -3.90
N ASP A 172 13.13 10.62 -2.79
CA ASP A 172 14.34 11.42 -2.69
C ASP A 172 15.57 10.49 -2.70
N ASP A 173 16.47 10.67 -3.68
CA ASP A 173 17.71 9.87 -3.92
C ASP A 173 18.68 9.72 -2.72
N HIS A 174 18.35 10.26 -1.55
CA HIS A 174 19.28 10.42 -0.43
C HIS A 174 19.12 9.41 0.69
N ASP A 175 17.99 8.69 0.75
CA ASP A 175 17.61 7.92 1.95
C ASP A 175 17.15 6.47 1.68
N HIS A 176 17.14 6.01 0.43
CA HIS A 176 16.70 4.65 0.08
C HIS A 176 17.78 3.93 -0.72
N ASP A 177 18.38 2.91 -0.11
CA ASP A 177 19.22 1.94 -0.83
C ASP A 177 18.37 1.03 -1.75
N ASP A 178 17.05 1.03 -1.55
CA ASP A 178 16.08 0.26 -2.32
C ASP A 178 15.39 1.15 -3.38
N ASP A 179 15.60 0.81 -4.64
CA ASP A 179 14.93 1.36 -5.81
C ASP A 179 13.69 0.55 -6.21
N THR A 180 13.27 -0.42 -5.38
CA THR A 180 12.16 -1.32 -5.70
C THR A 180 11.02 -1.18 -4.68
N PHE A 181 9.79 -1.02 -5.18
CA PHE A 181 8.59 -0.79 -4.37
C PHE A 181 7.44 -1.70 -4.81
N ALA A 182 6.59 -2.10 -3.87
CA ALA A 182 5.34 -2.79 -4.14
C ALA A 182 4.17 -1.79 -4.10
N PHE A 183 3.36 -1.81 -5.16
CA PHE A 183 2.16 -1.02 -5.31
C PHE A 183 0.94 -1.93 -5.18
N PHE A 184 0.10 -1.70 -4.19
CA PHE A 184 -1.08 -2.52 -3.89
C PHE A 184 -2.36 -1.76 -4.23
N SER A 185 -3.37 -2.48 -4.69
CA SER A 185 -4.69 -1.92 -5.01
C SER A 185 -5.83 -2.80 -4.50
N ASP A 186 -6.94 -2.17 -4.11
CA ASP A 186 -8.21 -2.84 -3.80
C ASP A 186 -9.05 -3.17 -5.04
N VAL A 187 -8.53 -2.89 -6.24
CA VAL A 187 -9.17 -3.18 -7.53
C VAL A 187 -8.23 -3.98 -8.43
N ALA A 188 -8.66 -5.18 -8.83
CA ALA A 188 -7.92 -6.02 -9.75
C ALA A 188 -7.79 -5.40 -11.15
N GLY A 189 -6.58 -5.44 -11.73
CA GLY A 189 -6.28 -4.88 -13.04
C GLY A 189 -6.29 -3.36 -13.10
N SER A 190 -6.16 -2.69 -11.95
CA SER A 190 -6.23 -1.24 -11.89
C SER A 190 -4.87 -0.59 -12.16
N ILE A 191 -3.75 -1.25 -11.84
CA ILE A 191 -2.40 -0.71 -11.93
C ILE A 191 -1.78 -1.08 -13.29
N GLU A 192 -1.39 -0.07 -14.08
CA GLU A 192 -0.47 -0.21 -15.21
C GLU A 192 0.73 0.71 -15.01
N VAL A 193 1.94 0.16 -15.00
CA VAL A 193 3.18 0.97 -14.88
C VAL A 193 3.59 1.48 -16.27
N THR A 194 3.58 2.80 -16.46
CA THR A 194 3.96 3.44 -17.72
C THR A 194 5.42 3.90 -17.74
N ASP A 195 6.00 4.17 -16.58
CA ASP A 195 7.42 4.48 -16.38
C ASP A 195 7.93 3.76 -15.11
N GLY A 196 9.07 3.07 -15.23
CA GLY A 196 9.56 2.08 -14.26
C GLY A 196 9.75 0.69 -14.88
N HIS A 197 10.26 -0.27 -14.11
CA HIS A 197 10.40 -1.68 -14.52
C HIS A 197 9.60 -2.60 -13.59
N VAL A 198 8.60 -3.30 -14.16
CA VAL A 198 7.81 -4.28 -13.41
C VAL A 198 8.60 -5.58 -13.27
N GLU A 199 8.97 -5.91 -12.04
CA GLU A 199 9.64 -7.18 -11.69
C GLU A 199 8.62 -8.30 -11.49
N TYR A 200 7.48 -7.98 -10.90
CA TYR A 200 6.41 -8.93 -10.60
C TYR A 200 5.03 -8.25 -10.60
N GLU A 201 4.00 -8.98 -11.01
CA GLU A 201 2.61 -8.54 -10.91
C GLU A 201 1.70 -9.74 -10.63
N THR A 202 0.65 -9.53 -9.83
CA THR A 202 -0.43 -10.51 -9.63
C THR A 202 -1.75 -9.82 -9.38
N ALA A 203 -2.85 -10.46 -9.81
CA ALA A 203 -4.22 -9.94 -9.75
C ALA A 203 -5.16 -10.83 -8.91
N ASP A 204 -4.60 -11.54 -7.93
CA ASP A 204 -5.34 -12.35 -6.95
C ASP A 204 -4.40 -12.55 -5.75
N VAL A 205 -4.60 -11.76 -4.70
CA VAL A 205 -3.76 -11.79 -3.50
C VAL A 205 -4.43 -12.67 -2.46
N ASP A 206 -3.92 -13.90 -2.30
CA ASP A 206 -4.41 -14.80 -1.26
C ASP A 206 -4.10 -14.22 0.13
N GLY A 207 -5.10 -14.24 1.02
CA GLY A 207 -4.91 -13.91 2.44
C GLY A 207 -5.27 -12.48 2.84
N CYS A 208 -5.61 -11.59 1.90
CA CYS A 208 -6.09 -10.24 2.18
C CYS A 208 -7.34 -9.92 1.33
N ASP A 209 -8.47 -9.59 1.96
CA ASP A 209 -9.71 -9.23 1.23
C ASP A 209 -9.70 -7.75 0.76
N GLU A 210 -8.74 -6.97 1.24
CA GLU A 210 -8.58 -5.53 0.99
C GLU A 210 -7.64 -5.24 -0.19
N ILE A 211 -6.88 -6.23 -0.63
CA ILE A 211 -5.92 -6.13 -1.72
C ILE A 211 -6.33 -7.15 -2.78
N GLU A 212 -6.64 -6.66 -3.98
CA GLU A 212 -6.99 -7.52 -5.12
C GLU A 212 -5.79 -7.69 -6.07
N GLU A 213 -4.82 -6.76 -6.04
CA GLU A 213 -3.68 -6.73 -6.94
C GLU A 213 -2.46 -6.09 -6.28
N TYR A 214 -1.26 -6.55 -6.68
CA TYR A 214 -0.04 -5.77 -6.48
C TYR A 214 0.96 -5.93 -7.64
N ALA A 215 1.80 -4.91 -7.79
CA ALA A 215 2.94 -4.91 -8.69
C ALA A 215 4.23 -4.50 -7.96
N ILE A 216 5.30 -5.26 -8.14
CA ILE A 216 6.64 -4.92 -7.69
C ILE A 216 7.35 -4.19 -8.83
N VAL A 217 7.83 -2.99 -8.56
CA VAL A 217 8.36 -2.07 -9.57
C VAL A 217 9.71 -1.51 -9.11
N GLU A 218 10.73 -1.71 -9.92
CA GLU A 218 12.00 -0.98 -9.84
C GLU A 218 11.80 0.41 -10.48
N LEU A 219 12.12 1.45 -9.73
CA LEU A 219 11.97 2.85 -10.14
C LEU A 219 13.04 3.24 -11.18
N HIS A 220 12.64 4.00 -12.18
CA HIS A 220 13.55 4.57 -13.17
C HIS A 220 13.99 5.96 -12.72
N ASP A 221 15.28 6.13 -12.38
CA ASP A 221 15.83 7.39 -11.85
C ASP A 221 15.05 7.89 -10.60
N GLY A 222 14.70 6.97 -9.68
CA GLY A 222 13.97 7.30 -8.44
C GLY A 222 12.49 7.62 -8.63
N ARG A 223 11.94 7.30 -9.81
CA ARG A 223 10.57 7.62 -10.21
C ARG A 223 9.84 6.42 -10.82
N ALA A 224 8.53 6.34 -10.58
CA ALA A 224 7.61 5.53 -11.36
C ALA A 224 6.36 6.34 -11.74
N VAL A 225 5.73 5.98 -12.85
CA VAL A 225 4.44 6.53 -13.28
C VAL A 225 3.44 5.40 -13.44
N LEU A 226 2.30 5.54 -12.78
CA LEU A 226 1.21 4.58 -12.77
C LEU A 226 0.02 5.16 -13.53
N ARG A 227 -0.56 4.39 -14.44
CA ARG A 227 -1.91 4.59 -14.94
C ARG A 227 -2.85 3.68 -14.15
N LEU A 228 -3.82 4.30 -13.49
CA LEU A 228 -4.86 3.66 -12.70
C LEU A 228 -6.16 3.59 -13.49
N THR A 229 -6.86 2.46 -13.38
CA THR A 229 -8.19 2.25 -13.98
C THR A 229 -9.21 1.95 -12.88
N GLY A 230 -10.35 2.64 -12.91
CA GLY A 230 -11.45 2.40 -11.97
C GLY A 230 -12.40 1.28 -12.41
N GLU A 231 -13.20 0.73 -11.48
CA GLU A 231 -14.36 -0.13 -11.79
C GLU A 231 -15.61 0.65 -12.23
#